data_AF-A0A3C0N1U6-F1
#
_entry.id   AF-A0A3C0N1U6-F1
#
_cell.length_a   1.000
_cell.length_b   1.000
_cell.length_c   1.000
_cell.angle_alpha   90.00
_cell.angle_beta   90.00
_cell.angle_gamma   90.00
#
_symmetry.space_group_name_H-M   'P 1'
#
loop_
_entity.id
_entity.type
_entity.pdbx_description
1 polymer ?
#
loop_
_entity_poly.entity_id
_entity_poly.type
_entity_poly.pdbx_seq_one_letter_code
_entity_poly.pdbx_strand_id
1 'polypeptide(L)'
;VILQRWEGLSREEKKRFPPLCPDFVVELRSETDSLEQLRSKMREYRANGAHLGWLIDPRTPLVEIYRPNREVETLNFSFDQAPPTLSGESILPGFILDLTVILNP
;
A
#
# COMPACT_ATOMS: atom_id res chain seq x y z
N VAL A 1 -7.13 9.40 1.37
CA VAL A 1 -8.56 9.36 1.78
C VAL A 1 -9.35 10.17 0.76
N ILE A 2 -10.33 9.57 0.09
CA ILE A 2 -11.23 10.28 -0.82
C ILE A 2 -11.94 11.39 -0.04
N LEU A 3 -11.93 12.60 -0.61
CA LEU A 3 -12.34 13.84 0.07
C LEU A 3 -13.72 13.74 0.72
N GLN A 4 -14.68 13.09 0.06
CA GLN A 4 -16.05 12.92 0.56
C GLN A 4 -16.09 12.21 1.94
N ARG A 5 -15.29 11.16 2.15
CA ARG A 5 -15.24 10.42 3.43
C ARG A 5 -14.65 11.27 4.54
N TRP A 6 -13.64 12.08 4.21
CA TRP A 6 -13.05 13.04 5.14
C TRP A 6 -14.02 14.16 5.49
N GLU A 7 -14.73 14.73 4.52
CA GLU A 7 -15.67 15.81 4.72
C GLU A 7 -16.83 15.41 5.64
N GLY A 8 -17.28 14.16 5.56
CA GLY A 8 -18.32 13.59 6.42
C GLY A 8 -17.96 13.45 7.91
N LEU A 9 -16.67 13.59 8.27
CA LEU A 9 -16.26 13.58 9.68
C LEU A 9 -16.65 14.88 10.41
N SER A 10 -17.01 14.74 11.68
CA SER A 10 -17.19 15.86 12.60
C SER A 10 -15.88 16.61 12.83
N ARG A 11 -15.97 17.86 13.34
CA ARG A 11 -14.79 18.65 13.69
C ARG A 11 -13.91 17.98 14.75
N GLU A 12 -14.49 17.21 15.66
CA GLU A 12 -13.73 16.53 16.72
C GLU A 12 -13.03 15.27 16.21
N GLU A 13 -13.67 14.50 15.31
CA GLU A 13 -13.02 13.35 14.65
C GLU A 13 -11.81 13.76 13.81
N LYS A 14 -11.89 14.92 13.12
CA LYS A 14 -10.77 15.47 12.33
C LYS A 14 -9.56 15.90 13.16
N LYS A 15 -9.70 16.11 14.48
CA LYS A 15 -8.61 16.53 15.38
C LYS A 15 -7.89 15.36 16.07
N ARG A 16 -8.40 14.14 15.92
CA ARG A 16 -7.83 12.92 16.50
C ARG A 16 -7.46 11.94 15.39
N PHE A 17 -7.11 10.71 15.74
CA PHE A 17 -7.05 9.63 14.75
C PHE A 17 -8.44 9.44 14.15
N PRO A 18 -8.65 9.81 12.87
CA PRO A 18 -9.97 9.75 12.27
C PRO A 18 -10.40 8.29 12.20
N PRO A 19 -11.69 7.97 12.46
CA PRO A 19 -12.22 6.61 12.36
C PRO A 19 -12.41 6.20 10.88
N LEU A 20 -11.35 6.33 10.08
CA LEU A 20 -11.34 6.06 8.65
C LEU A 20 -10.18 5.14 8.28
N CYS A 21 -10.49 4.09 7.51
CA CYS A 21 -9.47 3.36 6.78
C CYS A 21 -9.04 4.16 5.53
N PRO A 22 -7.73 4.34 5.26
CA PRO A 22 -7.25 4.95 4.02
C PRO A 22 -7.69 4.16 2.78
N ASP A 23 -7.94 4.83 1.66
CA ASP A 23 -8.25 4.14 0.39
C ASP A 23 -7.02 3.48 -0.24
N PHE A 24 -5.83 4.03 0.04
CA PHE A 24 -4.54 3.52 -0.41
C PHE A 24 -3.56 3.47 0.76
N VAL A 25 -2.85 2.35 0.90
CA VAL A 25 -1.81 2.14 1.92
C VAL A 25 -0.53 1.57 1.28
N VAL A 26 0.62 1.90 1.86
CA VAL A 26 1.91 1.32 1.48
C VAL A 26 2.62 0.87 2.75
N GLU A 27 3.11 -0.36 2.74
CA GLU A 27 4.04 -0.90 3.72
C GLU A 27 5.34 -1.22 3.01
N LEU A 28 6.45 -0.65 3.48
CA LEU A 28 7.80 -0.96 2.99
C LEU A 28 8.52 -1.75 4.07
N ARG A 29 8.93 -2.98 3.76
CA ARG A 29 9.59 -3.85 4.73
C ARG A 29 10.99 -3.34 5.06
N SER A 30 11.23 -3.04 6.34
CA SER A 30 12.57 -2.76 6.87
C SER A 30 13.30 -4.04 7.30
N GLU A 31 14.58 -3.90 7.69
CA GLU A 31 15.41 -5.03 8.12
C GLU A 31 14.87 -5.78 9.34
N THR A 32 14.22 -5.07 10.27
CA THR A 32 13.70 -5.64 11.52
C THR A 32 12.26 -6.13 11.39
N ASP A 33 11.59 -5.87 10.26
CA ASP A 33 10.19 -6.24 10.09
C ASP A 33 10.01 -7.73 9.74
N SER A 34 9.02 -8.33 10.39
CA SER A 34 8.50 -9.64 10.02
C SER A 34 7.56 -9.51 8.81
N LEU A 35 7.86 -10.24 7.74
CA LEU A 35 7.02 -10.29 6.55
C LEU A 35 5.60 -10.79 6.88
N GLU A 36 5.47 -11.76 7.78
CA GLU A 36 4.15 -12.28 8.18
C GLU A 36 3.31 -11.23 8.91
N GLN A 37 3.94 -10.43 9.78
CA GLN A 37 3.27 -9.33 10.47
C GLN A 37 2.81 -8.25 9.49
N LEU A 38 3.65 -7.89 8.51
CA LEU A 38 3.27 -6.94 7.46
C LEU A 38 2.11 -7.47 6.61
N ARG A 39 2.16 -8.74 6.16
CA ARG A 39 1.03 -9.37 5.47
C ARG A 39 -0.25 -9.37 6.31
N SER A 40 -0.13 -9.54 7.63
CA SER A 40 -1.27 -9.43 8.55
C SER A 40 -1.86 -8.02 8.55
N LYS A 41 -1.03 -6.97 8.63
CA LYS A 41 -1.48 -5.57 8.50
C LYS A 41 -2.16 -5.31 7.16
N MET A 42 -1.60 -5.81 6.05
CA MET A 42 -2.20 -5.65 4.73
C MET A 42 -3.59 -6.30 4.64
N ARG A 43 -3.78 -7.47 5.25
CA ARG A 43 -5.11 -8.10 5.37
C ARG A 43 -6.06 -7.29 6.25
N GLU A 44 -5.56 -6.72 7.35
CA GLU A 44 -6.34 -5.83 8.23
C GLU A 44 -6.78 -4.56 7.49
N TYR A 45 -5.89 -3.89 6.77
CA TYR A 45 -6.24 -2.72 5.96
C TYR A 45 -7.31 -3.05 4.92
N ARG A 46 -7.14 -4.16 4.19
CA ARG A 46 -8.15 -4.61 3.22
C ARG A 46 -9.49 -4.93 3.88
N ALA A 47 -9.48 -5.61 5.03
CA ALA A 47 -10.70 -5.92 5.78
C ALA A 47 -11.42 -4.67 6.31
N ASN A 48 -10.68 -3.59 6.59
CA ASN A 48 -11.22 -2.32 7.04
C ASN A 48 -11.58 -1.34 5.91
N GLY A 49 -11.43 -1.75 4.64
CA GLY A 49 -11.92 -0.99 3.49
C GLY A 49 -10.85 -0.26 2.67
N ALA A 50 -9.56 -0.60 2.81
CA ALA A 50 -8.54 -0.14 1.87
C ALA A 50 -8.80 -0.73 0.47
N HIS A 51 -8.74 0.13 -0.55
CA HIS A 51 -9.06 -0.24 -1.93
C HIS A 51 -7.81 -0.61 -2.75
N LEU A 52 -6.65 -0.09 -2.36
CA LEU A 52 -5.35 -0.47 -2.90
C LEU A 52 -4.33 -0.54 -1.76
N GLY A 53 -3.48 -1.55 -1.78
CA GLY A 53 -2.39 -1.69 -0.83
C GLY A 53 -1.15 -2.23 -1.50
N TRP A 54 0.02 -1.64 -1.24
CA TRP A 54 1.31 -2.19 -1.67
C TRP A 54 2.10 -2.64 -0.45
N LEU A 55 2.56 -3.89 -0.46
CA LEU A 55 3.63 -4.34 0.41
C LEU A 55 4.89 -4.52 -0.44
N ILE A 56 5.86 -3.64 -0.24
CA ILE A 56 7.13 -3.64 -0.96
C ILE A 56 8.16 -4.32 -0.08
N ASP A 57 8.70 -5.44 -0.54
CA ASP A 57 9.72 -6.21 0.17
C ASP A 57 11.03 -6.22 -0.65
N PRO A 58 11.96 -5.29 -0.39
CA PRO A 58 13.26 -5.29 -1.06
C PRO A 58 14.20 -6.41 -0.55
N ARG A 59 13.90 -7.00 0.62
CA ARG A 59 14.71 -8.08 1.21
C ARG A 59 14.46 -9.43 0.53
N THR A 60 13.23 -9.66 0.12
CA THR A 60 12.83 -10.76 -0.75
C THR A 60 12.21 -10.12 -1.99
N PRO A 61 13.01 -9.64 -2.96
CA PRO A 61 12.62 -8.70 -4.02
C PRO A 61 11.25 -8.96 -4.68
N LEU A 62 10.20 -8.42 -4.06
CA LEU A 62 8.83 -8.57 -4.50
C LEU A 62 7.97 -7.38 -4.08
N VAL A 63 6.86 -7.23 -4.78
CA VAL A 63 5.74 -6.39 -4.36
C VAL A 63 4.48 -7.25 -4.32
N GLU A 64 3.74 -7.15 -3.23
CA GLU A 64 2.38 -7.66 -3.14
C GLU A 64 1.37 -6.52 -3.28
N ILE A 65 0.39 -6.71 -4.16
CA ILE A 65 -0.67 -5.75 -4.43
C ILE A 65 -1.99 -6.31 -3.92
N TYR A 66 -2.57 -5.59 -2.95
CA TYR A 66 -3.81 -5.93 -2.28
C TYR A 66 -4.95 -5.11 -2.85
N ARG A 67 -6.03 -5.79 -3.27
CA ARG A 67 -7.28 -5.17 -3.75
C ARG A 67 -8.48 -5.87 -3.12
N PRO A 68 -9.63 -5.19 -2.95
CA PRO A 68 -10.87 -5.82 -2.48
C PRO A 68 -11.30 -6.98 -3.39
N ASN A 69 -11.73 -8.08 -2.78
CA ASN A 69 -12.31 -9.24 -3.46
C ASN A 69 -11.43 -9.84 -4.58
N ARG A 70 -10.11 -9.68 -4.48
CA ARG A 70 -9.13 -10.27 -5.39
C ARG A 70 -8.05 -11.02 -4.61
N GLU A 71 -7.53 -12.06 -5.25
CA GLU A 71 -6.27 -12.70 -4.87
C GLU A 71 -5.16 -11.65 -4.79
N VAL A 72 -4.18 -11.87 -3.92
CA VAL A 72 -3.01 -10.99 -3.81
C VAL A 72 -2.18 -11.19 -5.08
N GLU A 73 -1.91 -10.10 -5.78
CA GLU A 73 -1.01 -10.12 -6.93
C GLU A 73 0.43 -9.95 -6.44
N THR A 74 1.34 -10.82 -6.89
CA THR A 74 2.75 -10.75 -6.52
C THR A 74 3.60 -10.48 -7.75
N LEU A 75 4.36 -9.40 -7.71
CA LEU A 75 5.37 -9.04 -8.71
C LEU A 75 6.74 -9.32 -8.13
N ASN A 76 7.41 -10.37 -8.62
CA ASN A 76 8.81 -10.64 -8.27
C ASN A 76 9.73 -9.81 -9.17
N PHE A 77 10.84 -9.33 -8.62
CA PHE A 77 11.85 -8.61 -9.38
C PHE A 77 13.27 -9.00 -8.94
N SER A 78 14.28 -8.49 -9.63
CA SER A 78 15.69 -8.58 -9.22
C SER A 78 16.28 -7.18 -9.26
N PHE A 79 17.32 -6.89 -8.48
CA PHE A 79 18.03 -5.61 -8.54
C PHE A 79 18.95 -5.49 -9.77
N ASP A 80 19.34 -6.61 -10.38
CA ASP A 80 20.10 -6.62 -11.64
C ASP A 80 19.24 -6.22 -12.85
N GLN A 81 17.91 -6.28 -12.68
CA GLN A 81 16.91 -5.78 -13.62
C GLN A 81 16.27 -4.54 -13.00
N ALA A 82 15.73 -3.63 -13.82
CA ALA A 82 15.01 -2.50 -13.26
C ALA A 82 13.78 -3.02 -12.46
N PRO A 83 13.59 -2.63 -11.19
CA PRO A 83 12.36 -2.89 -10.45
C PRO A 83 11.12 -2.39 -11.21
N PRO A 84 9.94 -2.98 -10.96
CA PRO A 84 8.72 -2.60 -11.67
C PRO A 84 8.25 -1.20 -11.27
N THR A 85 7.44 -0.59 -12.13
CA THR A 85 6.64 0.59 -11.78
C THR A 85 5.28 0.15 -11.24
N LEU A 86 4.76 0.84 -10.22
CA LEU A 86 3.44 0.58 -9.64
C LEU A 86 2.44 1.67 -9.99
N SER A 87 1.27 1.29 -10.50
CA SER A 87 0.19 2.22 -10.82
C SER A 87 -0.74 2.42 -9.62
N GLY A 88 -1.07 3.68 -9.32
CA GLY A 88 -2.10 4.05 -8.35
C GLY A 88 -3.54 3.69 -8.77
N GLU A 89 -3.71 3.15 -9.98
CA GLU A 89 -4.99 2.68 -10.53
C GLU A 89 -6.08 3.76 -10.46
N SER A 90 -7.34 3.36 -10.24
CA SER A 90 -8.46 4.28 -10.06
C SER A 90 -8.44 5.01 -8.71
N ILE A 91 -7.60 4.58 -7.76
CA ILE A 91 -7.54 5.19 -6.42
C ILE A 91 -6.69 6.46 -6.43
N LEU A 92 -5.59 6.45 -7.18
CA LEU A 92 -4.76 7.61 -7.47
C LEU A 92 -4.56 7.73 -9.00
N PRO A 93 -5.56 8.25 -9.74
CA PRO A 93 -5.50 8.30 -11.19
C PRO A 93 -4.26 9.02 -11.72
N GLY A 94 -3.52 8.35 -12.61
CA GLY A 94 -2.32 8.90 -13.23
C GLY A 94 -1.05 8.84 -12.36
N PHE A 95 -1.15 8.41 -11.10
CA PHE A 95 0.02 8.21 -10.25
C PHE A 95 0.74 6.93 -10.64
N ILE A 96 2.05 7.03 -10.89
CA ILE A 96 2.94 5.90 -11.11
C ILE A 96 4.13 6.06 -10.16
N LEU A 97 4.40 5.04 -9.34
CA LEU A 97 5.62 4.97 -8.53
C LEU A 97 6.66 4.14 -9.28
N ASP A 98 7.75 4.78 -9.68
CA ASP A 98 8.94 4.09 -10.16
C ASP A 98 9.78 3.62 -8.96
N LEU A 99 9.86 2.30 -8.76
CA LEU A 99 10.57 1.72 -7.62
C LEU A 99 12.08 1.90 -7.73
N THR A 100 12.64 2.13 -8.92
CA THR A 100 14.08 2.40 -9.09
C THR A 100 14.53 3.65 -8.31
N VAL A 101 13.62 4.61 -8.11
CA VAL A 101 13.91 5.88 -7.43
C VAL A 101 14.03 5.72 -5.91
N ILE A 102 13.37 4.71 -5.34
CA ILE A 102 13.32 4.51 -3.87
C ILE A 102 14.08 3.27 -3.41
N LEU A 103 14.31 2.32 -4.31
CA LEU A 103 15.15 1.16 -4.07
C LEU A 103 16.54 1.49 -4.62
N ASN A 104 17.38 2.13 -3.79
CA ASN A 104 18.79 2.29 -4.11
C ASN A 104 19.46 0.91 -4.07
N PRO A 105 19.95 0.37 -5.21
CA PRO A 105 20.78 -0.83 -5.21
C PRO A 105 22.13 -0.59 -4.54
#